data_AF-A0A956PN13-F1
#
_entry.id   AF-A0A956PN13-F1
#
_cell.length_a   1.000
_cell.length_b   1.000
_cell.length_c   1.000
_cell.angle_alpha   90.00
_cell.angle_beta   90.00
_cell.angle_gamma   90.00
#
_symmetry.space_group_name_H-M   'P 1'
#
loop_
_entity.id
_entity.type
_entity.pdbx_description
1 polymer ?
#
loop_
_entity_poly.entity_id
_entity_poly.type
_entity_poly.pdbx_seq_one_letter_code
_entity_poly.pdbx_strand_id
1 'polypeptide(L)'
;MSELTAKFLAQLKLDIPLMARDAGLAGSKLMALAQRIEVSEERVDVPLSLDPDQGRLFLQVKHPAVAHLLNNPQRRRSDLLFIASSMMSILNREEEDITDEHEREFHARILRFALEEGQGSWAGAV
;
A
#
# COMPACT_ATOMS: atom_id res chain seq x y z
N MET A 1 -6.08 -4.70 -17.59
CA MET A 1 -6.52 -4.38 -16.20
C MET A 1 -7.96 -4.83 -15.92
N SER A 2 -8.17 -5.67 -14.90
CA SER A 2 -9.51 -6.16 -14.50
C SER A 2 -10.25 -5.14 -13.63
N GLU A 3 -11.58 -5.18 -13.62
CA GLU A 3 -12.44 -4.31 -12.79
C GLU A 3 -12.09 -4.42 -11.29
N LEU A 4 -11.75 -5.63 -10.85
CA LEU A 4 -11.39 -5.89 -9.46
C LEU A 4 -10.06 -5.24 -9.06
N THR A 5 -9.07 -5.24 -9.97
CA THR A 5 -7.80 -4.52 -9.76
C THR A 5 -8.02 -3.01 -9.64
N ALA A 6 -8.90 -2.44 -10.47
CA ALA A 6 -9.23 -1.02 -10.40
C ALA A 6 -9.92 -0.65 -9.07
N LYS A 7 -10.88 -1.46 -8.61
CA LYS A 7 -11.55 -1.29 -7.31
C LYS A 7 -10.57 -1.39 -6.14
N PHE A 8 -9.67 -2.38 -6.19
CA PHE A 8 -8.62 -2.55 -5.18
C PHE A 8 -7.73 -1.30 -5.07
N LEU A 9 -7.23 -0.80 -6.20
CA LEU A 9 -6.37 0.41 -6.20
C LEU A 9 -7.12 1.65 -5.71
N ALA A 10 -8.35 1.84 -6.17
CA ALA A 10 -9.16 3.00 -5.77
C ALA A 10 -9.37 3.00 -4.25
N GLN A 11 -9.73 1.86 -3.66
CA GLN A 11 -9.93 1.77 -2.23
C GLN A 11 -8.61 1.88 -1.45
N LEU A 12 -7.51 1.29 -1.93
CA LEU A 12 -6.19 1.44 -1.32
C LEU A 12 -5.76 2.92 -1.23
N LYS A 13 -6.02 3.69 -2.29
CA LYS A 13 -5.73 5.14 -2.33
C LYS A 13 -6.61 5.98 -1.41
N LEU A 14 -7.78 5.48 -1.02
CA LEU A 14 -8.67 6.10 -0.03
C LEU A 14 -8.30 5.73 1.40
N ASP A 15 -7.95 4.47 1.62
CA ASP A 15 -7.64 3.95 2.95
C ASP A 15 -6.37 4.59 3.52
N ILE A 16 -5.32 4.79 2.71
CA ILE A 16 -4.04 5.31 3.21
C ILE A 16 -4.16 6.76 3.76
N PRO A 17 -4.86 7.71 3.10
CA PRO A 17 -5.16 9.01 3.68
C PRO A 17 -6.02 8.97 4.95
N LEU A 18 -6.98 8.04 5.03
CA LEU A 18 -7.80 7.85 6.24
C LEU A 18 -6.92 7.37 7.41
N MET A 19 -6.06 6.38 7.16
CA MET A 19 -5.04 5.91 8.10
C MET A 19 -4.12 7.05 8.55
N ALA A 20 -3.73 7.93 7.63
CA ALA A 20 -2.86 9.07 7.93
C ALA A 20 -3.52 10.13 8.81
N ARG A 21 -4.78 10.46 8.53
CA ARG A 21 -5.54 11.45 9.29
C ARG A 21 -5.77 11.00 10.73
N ASP A 22 -6.15 9.74 10.93
CA ASP A 22 -6.41 9.19 12.26
C ASP A 22 -5.12 8.99 13.08
N ALA A 23 -3.97 8.93 12.40
CA ALA A 23 -2.66 8.90 13.04
C ALA A 23 -2.21 10.26 13.60
N GLY A 24 -2.88 11.37 13.27
CA GLY A 24 -2.51 12.73 13.72
C GLY A 24 -1.18 13.23 13.17
N LEU A 25 -0.63 12.53 12.17
CA LEU A 25 0.66 12.82 11.55
C LEU A 25 0.46 13.17 10.08
N ALA A 26 1.11 14.24 9.63
CA ALA A 26 1.26 14.54 8.21
C ALA A 26 2.43 13.70 7.64
N GLY A 27 2.27 12.38 7.57
CA GLY A 27 3.23 11.48 6.90
C GLY A 27 3.30 11.81 5.40
N SER A 28 4.06 12.84 5.06
CA SER A 28 4.00 13.48 3.74
C SER A 28 4.51 12.57 2.63
N LYS A 29 5.52 11.74 2.93
CA LYS A 29 6.18 10.87 1.95
C LYS A 29 5.36 9.64 1.61
N LEU A 30 4.90 8.90 2.62
CA LEU A 30 4.10 7.70 2.43
C LEU A 30 2.72 8.02 1.84
N MET A 31 2.12 9.16 2.22
CA MET A 31 0.89 9.67 1.61
C MET A 31 1.11 10.07 0.14
N ALA A 32 2.22 10.75 -0.18
CA ALA A 32 2.55 11.08 -1.57
C ALA A 32 2.80 9.83 -2.42
N LEU A 33 3.48 8.81 -1.87
CA LEU A 33 3.68 7.53 -2.55
C LEU A 33 2.38 6.78 -2.78
N ALA A 34 1.49 6.74 -1.79
CA ALA A 34 0.18 6.09 -1.89
C ALA A 34 -0.66 6.65 -3.04
N GLN A 35 -0.67 7.98 -3.20
CA GLN A 35 -1.40 8.64 -4.29
C GLN A 35 -0.83 8.28 -5.68
N ARG A 36 0.46 7.97 -5.74
CA ARG A 36 1.22 7.63 -6.95
C ARG A 36 1.37 6.12 -7.16
N ILE A 37 0.54 5.30 -6.51
CA ILE A 37 0.47 3.86 -6.81
C ILE A 37 -0.17 3.66 -8.18
N GLU A 38 0.54 2.94 -9.05
CA GLU A 38 0.10 2.49 -10.36
C GLU A 38 0.19 0.96 -10.45
N VAL A 39 -0.49 0.37 -11.42
CA VAL A 39 -0.39 -1.06 -11.70
C VAL A 39 0.57 -1.26 -12.85
N SER A 40 1.52 -2.17 -12.65
CA SER A 40 2.34 -2.71 -13.71
C SER A 40 1.93 -4.15 -14.00
N GLU A 41 1.74 -4.44 -15.28
CA GLU A 41 1.56 -5.80 -15.78
C GLU A 41 2.90 -6.46 -16.14
N GLU A 42 4.02 -5.83 -15.80
CA GLU A 42 5.34 -6.45 -15.95
C GLU A 42 5.52 -7.55 -14.91
N ARG A 43 6.36 -8.54 -15.25
CA ARG A 43 6.72 -9.60 -14.32
C ARG A 43 8.08 -9.28 -13.75
N VAL A 44 8.09 -8.89 -12.48
CA VAL A 44 9.29 -8.68 -11.67
C VAL A 44 9.25 -9.58 -10.45
N ASP A 45 10.42 -9.78 -9.85
CA ASP A 45 10.63 -10.67 -8.70
C ASP A 45 10.15 -10.07 -7.37
N VAL A 46 9.66 -8.82 -7.40
CA VAL A 46 9.14 -8.11 -6.24
C VAL A 46 7.66 -7.76 -6.43
N PRO A 47 6.85 -7.76 -5.36
CA PRO A 47 5.43 -7.46 -5.45
C PRO A 47 5.13 -5.96 -5.66
N LEU A 48 6.00 -5.10 -5.12
CA LEU A 48 5.97 -3.64 -5.26
C LEU A 48 7.36 -3.16 -5.67
N SER A 49 7.42 -2.15 -6.53
CA SER A 49 8.67 -1.46 -6.90
C SER A 49 8.47 0.05 -6.91
N LEU A 50 9.52 0.80 -6.60
CA LEU A 50 9.55 2.26 -6.78
C LEU A 50 10.27 2.57 -8.08
N ASP A 51 9.70 3.46 -8.87
CA ASP A 51 10.42 4.22 -9.88
C ASP A 51 10.89 5.53 -9.21
N PRO A 52 12.20 5.65 -8.88
CA PRO A 52 12.73 6.81 -8.20
C PRO A 52 12.73 8.06 -9.09
N ASP A 53 12.83 7.90 -10.41
CA ASP A 53 12.86 9.02 -11.37
C ASP A 53 11.48 9.70 -11.47
N GLN A 54 10.41 8.91 -11.35
CA GLN A 54 9.03 9.41 -11.42
C GLN A 54 8.38 9.55 -10.05
N GLY A 55 9.02 9.03 -8.99
CA GLY A 55 8.45 8.94 -7.64
C GLY A 55 7.13 8.16 -7.63
N ARG A 56 7.01 7.11 -8.47
CA ARG A 56 5.81 6.29 -8.64
C ARG A 56 6.03 4.91 -8.09
N LEU A 57 4.99 4.36 -7.47
CA LEU A 57 5.05 3.03 -6.91
C LEU A 57 4.24 2.08 -7.78
N PHE A 58 4.85 1.01 -8.26
CA PHE A 58 4.22 0.04 -9.14
C PHE A 58 3.84 -1.22 -8.38
N LEU A 59 2.54 -1.52 -8.37
CA LEU A 59 1.98 -2.79 -7.91
C LEU A 59 2.06 -3.82 -9.05
N GLN A 60 2.78 -4.91 -8.82
CA GLN A 60 3.17 -5.87 -9.85
C GLN A 60 2.13 -6.99 -9.94
N VAL A 61 1.08 -6.81 -10.75
CA VAL A 61 -0.11 -7.69 -10.68
C VAL A 61 0.14 -9.11 -11.19
N LYS A 62 1.24 -9.34 -11.93
CA LYS A 62 1.69 -10.68 -12.32
C LYS A 62 2.56 -11.36 -11.27
N HIS A 63 2.99 -10.66 -10.22
CA HIS A 63 3.72 -11.27 -9.11
C HIS A 63 2.76 -12.22 -8.35
N PRO A 64 3.17 -13.47 -8.03
CA PRO A 64 2.28 -14.47 -7.43
C PRO A 64 1.61 -14.00 -6.14
N ALA A 65 2.34 -13.28 -5.29
CA ALA A 65 1.77 -12.71 -4.07
C ALA A 65 0.65 -11.70 -4.38
N VAL A 66 0.87 -10.77 -5.31
CA VAL A 66 -0.13 -9.74 -5.67
C VAL A 66 -1.33 -10.37 -6.38
N ALA A 67 -1.07 -11.30 -7.30
CA ALA A 67 -2.13 -12.07 -7.95
C ALA A 67 -2.99 -12.82 -6.91
N HIS A 68 -2.37 -13.36 -5.86
CA HIS A 68 -3.09 -14.00 -4.76
C HIS A 68 -3.95 -13.01 -3.96
N LEU A 69 -3.45 -11.80 -3.69
CA LEU A 69 -4.22 -10.73 -3.02
C LEU A 69 -5.47 -10.36 -3.84
N LEU A 70 -5.27 -10.08 -5.14
CA LEU A 70 -6.36 -9.69 -6.03
C LEU A 70 -7.42 -10.80 -6.16
N ASN A 71 -7.02 -12.08 -6.13
CA ASN A 71 -7.96 -13.19 -6.23
C ASN A 71 -8.66 -13.53 -4.90
N ASN A 72 -8.31 -12.88 -3.78
CA ASN A 72 -8.89 -13.14 -2.46
C ASN A 72 -9.41 -11.85 -1.79
N PRO A 73 -10.40 -11.16 -2.39
CA PRO A 73 -10.83 -9.83 -1.96
C PRO A 73 -11.45 -9.78 -0.55
N GLN A 74 -11.77 -10.93 0.04
CA GLN A 74 -12.30 -11.03 1.41
C GLN A 74 -11.24 -10.86 2.51
N ARG A 75 -9.96 -10.75 2.15
CA ARG A 75 -8.84 -10.68 3.10
C ARG A 75 -8.20 -9.28 3.20
N ARG A 76 -9.04 -8.24 3.17
CA ARG A 76 -8.65 -6.82 3.21
C ARG A 76 -7.57 -6.49 4.24
N ARG A 77 -7.68 -7.02 5.46
CA ARG A 77 -6.68 -6.88 6.54
C ARG A 77 -5.28 -7.31 6.15
N SER A 78 -5.11 -8.53 5.66
CA SER A 78 -3.78 -9.05 5.32
C SER A 78 -3.20 -8.32 4.12
N ASP A 79 -4.07 -7.87 3.20
CA ASP A 79 -3.66 -7.17 1.99
C ASP A 79 -3.14 -5.77 2.32
N LEU A 80 -3.85 -5.03 3.17
CA LEU A 80 -3.42 -3.72 3.66
C LEU A 80 -2.09 -3.82 4.42
N LEU A 81 -1.93 -4.83 5.29
CA LEU A 81 -0.67 -5.07 6.01
C LEU A 81 0.49 -5.34 5.04
N PHE A 82 0.27 -6.17 4.04
CA PHE A 82 1.28 -6.53 3.05
C PHE A 82 1.73 -5.31 2.24
N ILE A 83 0.79 -4.50 1.74
CA ILE A 83 1.10 -3.32 0.94
C ILE A 83 1.83 -2.26 1.78
N ALA A 84 1.31 -1.94 2.97
CA ALA A 84 1.94 -0.97 3.87
C ALA A 84 3.38 -1.35 4.24
N SER A 85 3.59 -2.62 4.61
CA SER A 85 4.93 -3.13 4.94
C SER A 85 5.89 -3.05 3.75
N SER A 86 5.38 -3.35 2.55
CA SER A 86 6.18 -3.29 1.31
C SER A 86 6.57 -1.86 0.95
N MET A 87 5.65 -0.89 1.08
CA MET A 87 5.93 0.53 0.87
C MET A 87 7.01 1.04 1.85
N MET A 88 6.92 0.64 3.12
CA MET A 88 7.91 0.99 4.13
C MET A 88 9.28 0.37 3.84
N SER A 89 9.32 -0.89 3.41
CA SER A 89 10.59 -1.53 3.01
C SER A 89 11.24 -0.84 1.82
N ILE A 90 10.45 -0.30 0.90
CA ILE A 90 10.93 0.45 -0.26
C ILE A 90 11.49 1.80 0.20
N LEU A 91 10.74 2.54 1.00
CA LEU A 91 11.20 3.81 1.57
C LEU A 91 12.52 3.64 2.35
N ASN A 92 12.66 2.57 3.15
CA ASN A 92 13.89 2.30 3.92
C ASN A 92 15.11 1.94 3.06
N ARG A 93 14.90 1.49 1.82
CA ARG A 93 15.98 1.09 0.91
C ARG A 93 16.40 2.23 -0.01
N GLU A 94 15.44 3.02 -0.45
CA GLU A 94 15.62 4.10 -1.42
C GLU A 94 15.94 5.44 -0.72
N GLU A 95 15.42 5.65 0.48
CA GLU A 95 15.87 6.70 1.38
C GLU A 95 16.69 6.04 2.49
N GLU A 96 18.02 6.19 2.49
CA GLU A 96 18.93 5.67 3.53
C GLU A 96 18.60 6.17 4.97
N ASP A 97 17.55 6.97 5.15
CA ASP A 97 17.15 7.62 6.39
C ASP A 97 15.61 7.69 6.54
N ILE A 98 14.97 6.56 6.88
CA ILE A 98 13.80 6.64 7.78
C ILE A 98 14.31 6.69 9.24
N THR A 99 15.24 7.58 9.52
CA THR A 99 15.55 7.96 10.90
C THR A 99 14.48 8.90 11.46
N ASP A 100 13.63 9.47 10.61
CA ASP A 100 12.49 10.26 11.03
C ASP A 100 11.53 9.40 11.88
N GLU A 101 11.45 9.74 13.16
CA GLU A 101 10.56 9.13 14.14
C GLU A 101 9.10 9.22 13.68
N HIS A 102 8.72 10.29 12.97
CA HIS A 102 7.37 10.48 12.46
C HIS A 102 7.00 9.43 11.40
N GLU A 103 7.92 9.05 10.51
CA GLU A 103 7.66 8.02 9.49
C GLU A 103 7.59 6.62 10.13
N ARG A 104 8.38 6.36 11.17
CA ARG A 104 8.31 5.10 11.94
C ARG A 104 7.02 4.98 12.76
N GLU A 105 6.61 6.05 13.44
CA GLU A 105 5.34 6.11 14.17
C GLU A 105 4.14 5.98 13.22
N PHE A 106 4.21 6.65 12.06
CA PHE A 106 3.21 6.54 11.02
C PHE A 106 3.06 5.11 10.50
N HIS A 107 4.17 4.42 10.24
CA HIS A 107 4.17 3.02 9.84
C HIS A 107 3.56 2.11 10.92
N ALA A 108 3.97 2.26 12.18
CA ALA A 108 3.42 1.48 13.30
C ALA A 108 1.90 1.67 13.43
N ARG A 109 1.40 2.89 13.20
CA ARG A 109 -0.03 3.20 13.21
C ARG A 109 -0.78 2.64 12.01
N ILE A 110 -0.20 2.65 10.81
CA ILE A 110 -0.79 1.97 9.64
C ILE A 110 -0.92 0.46 9.90
N LEU A 111 0.11 -0.18 10.48
CA LEU A 111 0.04 -1.59 10.83
C LEU A 111 -1.07 -1.85 11.86
N ARG A 112 -1.19 -0.98 12.87
CA ARG A 112 -2.25 -1.06 13.87
C ARG A 112 -3.64 -0.89 13.26
N PHE A 113 -3.84 0.10 12.40
CA PHE A 113 -5.11 0.31 11.68
C PHE A 113 -5.47 -0.91 10.83
N ALA A 114 -4.52 -1.43 10.06
CA ALA A 114 -4.78 -2.62 9.25
C ALA A 114 -5.14 -3.83 10.14
N LEU A 115 -4.59 -3.92 11.35
CA LEU A 115 -4.96 -4.94 12.34
C LEU A 115 -6.35 -4.70 12.98
N GLU A 116 -6.76 -3.45 13.20
CA GLU A 116 -8.00 -3.10 13.89
C GLU A 116 -9.21 -3.00 12.92
N GLU A 117 -9.04 -2.33 11.78
CA GLU A 117 -10.11 -2.00 10.82
C GLU A 117 -10.10 -2.84 9.54
N GLY A 118 -9.08 -3.67 9.33
CA GLY A 118 -8.97 -4.51 8.13
C GLY A 118 -10.07 -5.58 7.96
N GLN A 119 -11.09 -5.61 8.82
CA GLN A 119 -12.20 -6.55 8.69
C GLN A 119 -13.11 -6.13 7.53
N GLY A 120 -13.17 -6.94 6.46
CA GLY A 120 -14.07 -6.69 5.34
C GLY A 120 -13.59 -7.26 4.01
N SER A 121 -14.44 -7.11 2.99
CA SER A 121 -14.15 -7.51 1.62
C SER A 121 -14.09 -6.29 0.70
N TRP A 122 -13.07 -6.21 -0.15
CA TRP A 122 -13.01 -5.21 -1.22
C TRP A 122 -14.15 -5.35 -2.23
N ALA A 123 -14.75 -6.55 -2.32
CA ALA A 123 -15.86 -6.84 -3.21
C ALA A 123 -17.23 -6.34 -2.66
N GLY A 124 -17.27 -5.84 -1.42
CA GLY A 124 -18.49 -5.42 -0.73
C GLY A 124 -18.61 -3.92 -0.46
N ALA A 125 -17.64 -3.09 -0.86
CA ALA A 125 -17.78 -1.64 -0.81
C ALA A 125 -18.66 -1.19 -1.99
N VAL A 126 -19.93 -0.93 -1.71
CA VAL A 126 -20.85 -0.17 -2.57
C VAL A 126 -20.89 1.25 -2.03
#